data_AF-A0A1G8IDV7-F1
#
_entry.id   AF-A0A1G8IDV7-F1
#
_cell.length_a   1.000
_cell.length_b   1.000
_cell.length_c   1.000
_cell.angle_alpha   90.00
_cell.angle_beta   90.00
_cell.angle_gamma   90.00
#
_symmetry.space_group_name_H-M   'P 1'
#
loop_
_entity.id
_entity.type
_entity.pdbx_description
1 polymer ?
#
loop_
_entity_poly.entity_id
_entity_poly.type
_entity_poly.pdbx_seq_one_letter_code
_entity_poly.pdbx_strand_id
1 'polypeptide(L)'
;MTSPRRILPFVLAASVSATACARFPELDARTADIDPQTPYPALVPLDPLLARVADDQITEDTEASIEARVAALRARAKAMRSDVIDDETRTRMSGGVAR
;
A
#
# COMPACT_ATOMS: atom_id res chain seq x y z
N MET A 1 30.13 20.22 19.66
CA MET A 1 28.86 20.98 19.80
C MET A 1 27.89 20.54 18.71
N THR A 2 27.08 19.52 18.98
CA THR A 2 26.04 19.04 18.07
C THR A 2 24.89 20.03 18.07
N SER A 3 24.54 20.57 16.90
CA SER A 3 23.49 21.59 16.74
C SER A 3 22.13 21.04 17.20
N PRO A 4 21.35 21.79 18.00
CA PRO A 4 20.05 21.33 18.51
C PRO A 4 19.06 20.96 17.39
N ARG A 5 19.25 21.52 16.18
CA ARG A 5 18.45 21.20 14.98
C ARG A 5 18.69 19.79 14.43
N ARG A 6 19.85 19.17 14.69
CA ARG A 6 20.16 17.80 14.25
C ARG A 6 19.66 16.73 15.23
N ILE A 7 19.40 17.13 16.47
CA ILE A 7 18.93 16.22 17.53
C ILE A 7 17.42 15.97 17.40
N LEU A 8 16.66 16.98 16.95
CA LEU A 8 15.20 16.88 16.77
C LEU A 8 14.75 15.69 15.89
N PRO A 9 15.28 15.47 14.67
CA PRO A 9 14.86 14.31 13.85
C PRO A 9 15.26 12.97 14.46
N PHE A 10 16.37 12.92 15.20
CA PHE A 10 16.83 11.69 15.87
C PHE A 10 15.92 11.31 17.05
N VAL A 11 15.49 12.30 17.85
CA VAL A 11 14.52 12.10 18.94
C VAL A 11 13.15 11.70 18.40
N LEU A 12 12.72 12.30 17.28
CA LEU A 12 11.45 11.94 16.63
C LEU A 12 11.49 10.49 16.10
N ALA A 13 12.58 10.09 15.43
CA ALA A 13 12.73 8.73 14.92
C ALA A 13 12.78 7.68 16.05
N ALA A 14 13.48 7.98 17.15
CA ALA A 14 13.56 7.11 18.32
C ALA A 14 12.19 6.91 19.01
N SER A 15 11.39 7.98 19.14
CA SER A 15 10.06 7.91 19.77
C SER A 15 9.04 7.15 18.91
N VAL A 16 9.07 7.30 17.59
CA VAL A 16 8.23 6.50 16.67
C VAL A 16 8.64 5.03 16.69
N SER A 17 9.94 4.74 16.73
CA SER A 17 10.43 3.34 16.76
C SER A 17 10.04 2.62 18.05
N ALA A 18 9.98 3.34 19.18
CA ALA A 18 9.57 2.78 20.47
C ALA A 18 8.06 2.42 20.54
N THR A 19 7.22 3.10 19.76
CA THR A 19 5.75 2.86 19.75
C THR A 19 5.30 1.99 18.58
N ALA A 20 6.13 1.83 17.54
CA ALA A 20 5.86 0.95 16.40
C ALA A 20 5.83 -0.54 16.78
N CYS A 21 6.53 -0.93 17.85
CA CYS A 21 6.42 -2.27 18.45
C CYS A 21 5.28 -2.29 19.48
N ALA A 22 4.06 -1.93 19.06
CA ALA A 22 2.88 -2.10 19.91
C ALA A 22 2.69 -3.60 20.19
N ARG A 23 2.59 -3.97 21.48
CA ARG A 23 2.31 -5.35 21.87
C ARG A 23 0.92 -5.72 21.36
N PHE A 24 0.84 -6.81 20.60
CA PHE A 24 -0.44 -7.39 20.20
C PHE A 24 -1.30 -7.55 21.46
N PRO A 25 -2.54 -7.01 21.47
CA PRO A 25 -3.39 -7.13 22.64
C PRO A 25 -3.66 -8.61 22.91
N GLU A 26 -3.60 -9.02 24.18
CA GLU A 26 -3.91 -10.39 24.59
C GLU A 26 -5.38 -10.69 24.28
N LEU A 27 -5.65 -11.29 23.11
CA LEU A 27 -6.98 -11.77 22.73
C LEU A 27 -7.45 -12.87 23.68
N ASP A 28 -6.52 -13.58 24.32
CA ASP A 28 -6.78 -14.65 25.28
C ASP A 28 -7.67 -14.21 26.45
N ALA A 29 -7.56 -12.95 26.89
CA ALA A 29 -8.42 -12.41 27.94
C ALA A 29 -9.89 -12.27 27.50
N ARG A 30 -10.16 -12.17 26.19
CA ARG A 30 -11.53 -12.14 25.64
C ARG A 30 -12.06 -13.52 25.28
N THR A 31 -11.19 -14.51 25.09
CA THR A 31 -11.57 -15.90 24.81
C THR A 31 -11.81 -16.72 26.08
N ALA A 32 -11.19 -16.34 27.22
CA ALA A 32 -11.34 -17.06 28.49
C ALA A 32 -12.80 -17.12 29.00
N ASP A 33 -13.62 -16.12 28.67
CA ASP A 33 -15.05 -16.06 29.03
C ASP A 33 -15.97 -16.63 27.94
N ILE A 34 -15.43 -17.14 26.83
CA ILE A 34 -16.23 -17.77 25.78
C ILE A 34 -16.45 -19.23 26.17
N ASP A 35 -17.69 -19.55 26.55
CA ASP A 35 -18.09 -20.95 26.74
C ASP A 35 -17.88 -21.71 25.42
N PRO A 36 -17.01 -22.74 25.38
CA PRO A 36 -16.75 -23.52 24.17
C PRO A 36 -17.95 -24.34 23.70
N GLN A 37 -18.98 -24.48 24.54
CA GLN A 37 -20.26 -25.08 24.17
C GLN A 37 -21.26 -24.06 23.60
N THR A 38 -20.91 -22.77 23.56
CA THR A 38 -21.74 -21.75 22.91
C THR A 38 -21.92 -22.12 21.44
N PRO A 39 -23.16 -22.34 20.98
CA PRO A 39 -23.39 -22.60 19.58
C PRO A 39 -22.87 -21.44 18.72
N TYR A 40 -22.16 -21.77 17.64
CA TYR A 40 -21.77 -20.77 16.67
C TYR A 40 -23.00 -20.02 16.14
N PRO A 41 -22.86 -18.73 15.82
CA PRO A 41 -23.96 -17.96 15.25
C PRO A 41 -24.43 -18.59 13.95
N ALA A 42 -25.74 -18.55 13.72
CA ALA A 42 -26.32 -19.04 12.48
C ALA A 42 -25.79 -18.20 11.30
N LEU A 43 -25.38 -18.88 10.23
CA LEU A 43 -24.99 -18.22 8.99
C LEU A 43 -26.24 -17.61 8.33
N VAL A 44 -26.20 -16.31 8.09
CA VAL A 44 -27.28 -15.61 7.37
C VAL A 44 -27.07 -15.82 5.86
N PRO A 45 -28.11 -16.18 5.09
CA PRO A 45 -28.01 -16.32 3.64
C PRO A 45 -27.54 -15.03 2.97
N LEU A 46 -26.66 -15.15 1.97
CA LEU A 46 -26.13 -14.01 1.21
C LEU A 46 -27.05 -13.56 0.08
N ASP A 47 -27.98 -14.41 -0.38
CA ASP A 47 -28.88 -14.12 -1.51
C ASP A 47 -29.65 -12.79 -1.37
N PRO A 48 -30.19 -12.42 -0.19
CA PRO A 48 -30.89 -11.13 -0.02
C PRO A 48 -29.96 -9.92 -0.14
N LEU A 49 -28.66 -10.08 0.19
CA LEU A 49 -27.67 -9.03 0.03
C LEU A 49 -27.29 -8.89 -1.45
N LEU A 50 -27.06 -10.01 -2.13
CA LEU A 50 -26.74 -10.03 -3.56
C LEU A 50 -27.87 -9.45 -4.41
N ALA A 51 -29.13 -9.76 -4.07
CA ALA A 51 -30.31 -9.21 -4.74
C ALA A 51 -30.48 -7.69 -4.58
N ARG A 52 -29.77 -7.07 -3.62
CA ARG A 52 -29.81 -5.62 -3.36
C ARG A 52 -28.65 -4.86 -4.00
N VAL A 53 -27.62 -5.56 -4.46
CA VAL A 53 -26.52 -4.94 -5.19
C VAL A 53 -26.99 -4.73 -6.63
N ALA A 54 -26.87 -3.51 -7.14
CA ALA A 54 -26.99 -3.29 -8.57
C ALA A 54 -25.81 -4.02 -9.23
N ASP A 55 -26.06 -4.88 -10.22
CA ASP A 55 -24.97 -5.58 -10.89
C ASP A 55 -23.95 -4.53 -11.38
N ASP A 56 -22.74 -4.52 -10.79
CA ASP A 56 -21.59 -3.80 -11.33
C ASP A 56 -21.17 -4.55 -12.60
N GLN A 57 -21.93 -4.33 -13.68
CA GLN A 57 -21.68 -4.98 -14.96
C GLN A 57 -20.60 -4.21 -15.71
N ILE A 58 -19.68 -4.97 -16.31
CA ILE A 58 -18.82 -4.47 -17.36
C ILE A 58 -19.73 -4.05 -18.51
N THR A 59 -19.85 -2.75 -18.71
CA THR A 59 -20.55 -2.16 -19.85
C THR A 59 -19.60 -2.03 -21.05
N GLU A 60 -20.13 -1.79 -22.24
CA GLU A 60 -19.32 -1.48 -23.44
C GLU A 60 -18.40 -0.26 -23.21
N ASP A 61 -18.85 0.72 -22.42
CA ASP A 61 -18.03 1.88 -22.03
C ASP A 61 -16.85 1.52 -21.13
N THR A 62 -16.92 0.39 -20.41
CA THR A 62 -15.85 -0.08 -19.52
C THR A 62 -14.60 -0.44 -20.31
N GLU A 63 -14.76 -1.10 -21.47
CA GLU A 63 -13.65 -1.46 -22.34
C GLU A 63 -12.95 -0.21 -22.90
N ALA A 64 -13.72 0.73 -23.43
CA ALA A 64 -13.19 2.00 -23.95
C ALA A 64 -12.45 2.80 -22.86
N SER A 65 -12.99 2.86 -21.64
CA SER A 65 -12.37 3.52 -20.49
C SER A 65 -11.04 2.87 -20.10
N ILE A 66 -10.97 1.53 -20.09
CA ILE A 66 -9.75 0.79 -19.79
C ILE A 66 -8.69 1.01 -20.87
N GLU A 67 -9.03 0.91 -22.15
CA GLU A 67 -8.07 1.10 -23.24
C GLU A 67 -7.51 2.52 -23.25
N ALA A 68 -8.35 3.53 -23.02
CA ALA A 68 -7.91 4.92 -22.88
C ALA A 68 -6.90 5.10 -21.72
N ARG A 69 -7.15 4.45 -20.58
CA ARG A 69 -6.23 4.47 -19.43
C ARG A 69 -4.92 3.77 -19.76
N VAL A 70 -4.97 2.63 -20.44
CA VAL A 70 -3.77 1.89 -20.87
C VAL A 70 -2.93 2.74 -21.83
N ALA A 71 -3.54 3.39 -22.82
CA ALA A 71 -2.85 4.29 -23.74
C ALA A 71 -2.16 5.45 -23.00
N ALA A 72 -2.86 6.09 -22.06
CA ALA A 72 -2.30 7.17 -21.25
C ALA A 72 -1.11 6.71 -20.38
N LEU A 73 -1.20 5.51 -19.77
CA LEU A 73 -0.10 4.93 -19.00
C LEU A 73 1.11 4.61 -19.87
N ARG A 74 0.91 4.04 -21.06
CA ARG A 74 1.99 3.76 -22.02
C ARG A 74 2.67 5.06 -22.48
N ALA A 75 1.90 6.11 -22.76
CA ALA A 75 2.44 7.42 -23.12
C ALA A 75 3.29 8.03 -22.00
N ARG A 76 2.79 8.02 -20.75
CA ARG A 76 3.56 8.48 -19.59
C ARG A 76 4.84 7.68 -19.38
N ALA A 77 4.77 6.35 -19.50
CA ALA A 77 5.94 5.50 -19.37
C ALA A 77 6.98 5.76 -20.47
N LYS A 78 6.54 6.05 -21.70
CA LYS A 78 7.44 6.49 -22.78
C LYS A 78 8.13 7.81 -22.44
N ALA A 79 7.39 8.77 -21.89
CA ALA A 79 7.96 10.05 -21.44
C ALA A 79 8.96 9.87 -20.28
N MET A 80 8.66 9.02 -19.30
CA MET A 80 9.59 8.73 -18.18
C MET A 80 10.83 7.94 -18.62
N ARG A 81 10.71 7.13 -19.68
CA ARG A 81 11.84 6.44 -20.31
C ARG A 81 12.66 7.32 -21.23
N SER A 82 12.19 8.54 -21.54
CA SER A 82 13.07 9.52 -22.18
C SER A 82 14.21 9.84 -21.23
N ASP A 83 15.38 10.05 -21.82
CA ASP A 83 16.60 10.00 -21.07
C ASP A 83 16.72 11.19 -20.11
N VAL A 84 16.50 10.94 -18.82
CA VAL A 84 16.66 11.94 -17.76
C VAL A 84 18.15 12.23 -17.54
N ILE A 85 19.04 11.34 -17.97
CA ILE A 85 20.48 11.43 -17.77
C ILE A 85 21.17 11.38 -19.13
N ASP A 86 21.66 12.52 -19.59
CA ASP A 86 22.44 12.58 -20.83
C ASP A 86 23.60 11.56 -20.86
N ASP A 87 24.00 11.16 -22.07
CA ASP A 87 24.98 10.08 -22.26
C ASP A 87 26.34 10.35 -21.59
N GLU A 88 26.74 11.63 -21.48
CA GLU A 88 27.97 12.03 -20.79
C GLU A 88 27.82 11.77 -19.27
N THR A 89 26.74 12.23 -18.66
CA THR A 89 26.45 11.99 -17.25
C THR A 89 26.34 10.50 -16.94
N ARG A 90 25.69 9.72 -17.81
CA ARG A 90 25.59 8.26 -17.67
C ARG A 90 26.96 7.60 -17.66
N THR A 91 27.83 7.98 -18.60
CA THR A 91 29.19 7.43 -18.72
C THR A 91 30.03 7.73 -17.47
N ARG A 92 29.90 8.94 -16.91
CA ARG A 92 30.55 9.33 -15.66
C ARG A 92 30.07 8.48 -14.48
N MET A 93 28.77 8.23 -14.39
CA MET A 93 28.20 7.39 -13.31
C MET A 93 28.68 5.94 -13.41
N SER A 94 28.67 5.33 -14.60
CA SER A 94 29.15 3.96 -14.78
C SER A 94 30.64 3.81 -14.45
N GLY A 95 31.46 4.81 -14.79
CA GLY A 95 32.88 4.82 -14.43
C GLY A 95 33.14 4.98 -12.93
N GLY A 96 32.23 5.63 -12.20
CA GLY A 96 32.30 5.79 -10.74
C GLY A 96 31.88 4.54 -9.96
N VAL A 97 30.95 3.74 -10.48
CA VAL A 97 30.44 2.51 -9.82
C VAL A 97 31.34 1.30 -10.04
N ALA A 98 32.10 1.26 -11.15
CA ALA A 98 33.01 0.16 -11.47
C ALA A 98 34.36 0.20 -10.74
N ARG A 99 34.56 1.16 -9.83
CA ARG A 99 35.74 1.28 -8.96
C ARG A 99 35.39 0.93 -7.52
#